data_AF-A0A961R7E0-F1
#
_entry.id   AF-A0A961R7E0-F1
#
_cell.length_a   1.000
_cell.length_b   1.000
_cell.length_c   1.000
_cell.angle_alpha   90.00
_cell.angle_beta   90.00
_cell.angle_gamma   90.00
#
_symmetry.space_group_name_H-M   'P 1'
#
loop_
_entity.id
_entity.type
_entity.pdbx_description
1 polymer ?
#
loop_
_entity_poly.entity_id
_entity_poly.type
_entity_poly.pdbx_seq_one_letter_code
_entity_poly.pdbx_strand_id
1 'polypeptide(L)'
;SFHVGQVLTGTYLGQKFLGEVIAVQRLGEGNRWRLTFRFDEPVDVVTFDSFSSYRHRVTATVGSDGVTAERTSNGEPHMRIEL
;
A
#
# COMPACT_ATOMS: atom_id res chain seq x y z
N SER A 1 -11.21 -6.60 8.37
CA SER A 1 -9.94 -6.91 9.07
C SER A 1 -8.94 -7.41 8.05
N PHE A 2 -7.66 -7.09 8.20
CA PHE A 2 -6.61 -7.56 7.29
C PHE A 2 -6.04 -8.90 7.73
N HIS A 3 -5.75 -9.78 6.76
CA HIS A 3 -5.14 -11.08 7.01
C HIS A 3 -4.16 -11.46 5.89
N VAL A 4 -3.23 -12.37 6.19
CA VAL A 4 -2.29 -12.90 5.19
C VAL A 4 -3.04 -13.74 4.15
N GLY A 5 -2.64 -13.66 2.89
CA GLY A 5 -3.29 -14.31 1.75
C GLY A 5 -4.44 -13.49 1.14
N GLN A 6 -4.82 -12.38 1.78
CA GLN A 6 -5.86 -11.50 1.25
C GLN A 6 -5.34 -10.77 0.00
N VAL A 7 -6.08 -10.87 -1.10
CA VAL A 7 -5.81 -10.08 -2.31
C VAL A 7 -6.62 -8.80 -2.25
N LEU A 8 -5.95 -7.66 -2.41
CA LEU A 8 -6.54 -6.33 -2.31
C LEU A 8 -6.09 -5.47 -3.49
N THR A 9 -6.94 -4.49 -3.82
CA THR A 9 -6.65 -3.43 -4.78
C THR A 9 -6.53 -2.09 -4.07
N GLY A 10 -5.94 -1.12 -4.76
CA GLY A 10 -5.83 0.23 -4.25
C GLY A 10 -4.84 1.06 -5.04
N THR A 11 -4.39 2.14 -4.41
CA THR A 11 -3.32 2.98 -4.93
C THR A 11 -2.11 2.98 -4.01
N TYR A 12 -0.92 2.96 -4.60
CA TYR A 12 0.35 3.14 -3.93
C TYR A 12 1.15 4.23 -4.68
N LEU A 13 1.45 5.33 -3.99
CA LEU A 13 2.10 6.52 -4.57
C LEU A 13 1.39 7.02 -5.84
N GLY A 14 0.05 7.00 -5.81
CA GLY A 14 -0.81 7.41 -6.93
C GLY A 14 -1.02 6.35 -8.01
N GLN A 15 -0.35 5.21 -7.93
CA GLN A 15 -0.38 4.16 -8.94
C GLN A 15 -1.26 3.00 -8.50
N LYS A 16 -2.09 2.47 -9.40
CA LYS A 16 -2.96 1.35 -9.06
C LYS A 16 -2.14 0.09 -8.81
N PHE A 17 -2.59 -0.73 -7.86
CA PHE A 17 -2.02 -2.04 -7.61
C PHE A 17 -3.10 -3.11 -7.43
N LEU A 18 -2.73 -4.33 -7.78
CA LEU A 18 -3.34 -5.57 -7.30
C LEU A 18 -2.25 -6.31 -6.52
N GLY A 19 -2.54 -6.74 -5.29
CA GLY A 19 -1.51 -7.40 -4.48
C GLY A 19 -2.05 -8.26 -3.36
N GLU A 20 -1.26 -9.26 -3.01
CA GLU A 20 -1.50 -10.16 -1.89
C GLU A 20 -0.83 -9.62 -0.63
N VAL A 21 -1.56 -9.63 0.48
CA VAL A 21 -1.02 -9.35 1.81
C VAL A 21 -0.20 -10.55 2.27
N ILE A 22 1.11 -10.39 2.36
CA ILE A 22 2.03 -11.47 2.77
C ILE A 22 2.48 -11.35 4.24
N ALA A 23 2.22 -10.22 4.89
CA ALA A 23 2.42 -10.06 6.34
C ALA A 23 1.44 -9.03 6.92
N VAL A 24 0.94 -9.32 8.12
CA VAL A 24 0.08 -8.42 8.90
C VAL A 24 0.62 -8.31 10.32
N GLN A 25 0.78 -7.07 10.79
CA GLN A 25 1.09 -6.77 12.18
C GLN A 25 0.14 -5.69 12.69
N ARG A 26 -0.63 -5.99 13.75
CA ARG A 26 -1.43 -4.98 14.43
C ARG A 26 -0.53 -4.13 15.32
N LEU A 27 -0.65 -2.80 15.25
CA LEU A 27 0.21 -1.88 15.99
C LEU A 27 -0.54 -1.26 17.19
N GLY A 28 -0.35 -1.83 18.37
CA GLY A 28 -0.90 -1.31 19.63
C GLY A 28 -2.42 -1.40 19.75
N GLU A 29 -3.01 -0.59 20.63
CA GLU A 29 -4.46 -0.50 20.84
C GLU A 29 -5.18 0.31 19.75
N GLY A 30 -4.45 1.20 19.06
CA GLY A 30 -4.97 1.93 17.91
C GLY A 30 -5.21 0.95 16.76
N ASN A 31 -6.39 1.01 16.14
CA ASN A 31 -6.76 0.23 14.94
C ASN A 31 -5.87 0.61 13.75
N ARG A 32 -4.60 0.25 13.80
CA ARG A 32 -3.61 0.40 12.75
C ARG A 32 -2.95 -0.94 12.48
N TRP A 33 -2.65 -1.17 11.22
CA TRP A 33 -2.00 -2.37 10.74
C TRP A 33 -0.79 -2.00 9.92
N ARG A 34 0.34 -2.62 10.22
CA ARG A 34 1.46 -2.70 9.30
C ARG A 34 1.21 -3.89 8.38
N LEU A 35 1.02 -3.60 7.10
CA LEU A 35 0.76 -4.56 6.06
C LEU A 35 1.95 -4.62 5.13
N THR A 36 2.34 -5.82 4.73
CA THR A 36 3.27 -6.03 3.63
C THR A 36 2.53 -6.65 2.46
N PHE A 37 2.59 -6.00 1.32
CA PHE A 37 2.02 -6.46 0.07
C PHE A 37 3.09 -7.03 -0.84
N ARG A 38 2.77 -8.10 -1.56
CA ARG A 38 3.42 -8.49 -2.80
C ARG A 38 2.47 -8.14 -3.94
N PHE A 39 2.87 -7.23 -4.81
CA PHE A 39 2.08 -6.90 -6.00
C PHE A 39 2.17 -8.02 -7.02
N ASP A 40 1.05 -8.25 -7.71
CA ASP A 40 0.93 -9.26 -8.77
C ASP A 40 1.85 -8.88 -9.95
N GLU A 41 1.75 -7.63 -10.39
CA GLU A 41 2.69 -6.98 -11.30
C GLU A 41 3.50 -5.91 -10.56
N PRO A 42 4.80 -5.74 -10.85
CA PRO A 42 5.56 -4.61 -10.32
C PRO A 42 4.90 -3.29 -10.67
N VAL A 43 4.69 -2.46 -9.64
CA VAL A 43 4.13 -1.12 -9.79
C VAL A 43 5.28 -0.14 -10.00
N ASP A 44 5.29 0.58 -11.11
CA ASP A 44 6.20 1.70 -11.31
C ASP A 44 5.73 2.89 -10.48
N VAL A 45 6.49 3.31 -9.47
CA VAL A 45 6.03 4.34 -8.52
C VAL A 45 6.37 5.77 -8.92
N VAL A 46 6.95 5.97 -10.10
CA VAL A 46 7.28 7.29 -10.63
C VAL A 46 6.37 7.64 -11.81
N THR A 47 6.06 8.92 -11.94
CA THR A 47 5.10 9.41 -12.94
C THR A 47 5.77 10.10 -14.13
N PHE A 48 7.11 10.13 -14.20
CA PHE A 48 7.86 10.79 -15.26
C PHE A 48 8.47 9.74 -16.21
N ASP A 49 8.37 9.96 -17.52
CA ASP A 49 8.81 8.99 -18.52
C ASP A 49 10.35 8.82 -18.60
N SER A 50 11.12 9.69 -17.97
CA SER A 50 12.59 9.70 -18.07
C SER A 50 13.28 8.60 -17.24
N PHE A 51 12.57 7.94 -16.31
CA PHE A 51 13.09 6.79 -15.56
C PHE A 51 11.96 5.98 -14.90
N SER A 52 12.26 4.73 -14.53
CA SER A 52 11.35 3.84 -13.81
C SER A 52 11.85 3.48 -12.42
N SER A 53 10.93 3.17 -11.51
CA SER A 53 11.21 2.71 -10.15
C SER A 53 10.16 1.69 -9.74
N TYR A 54 10.36 0.45 -10.17
CA TYR A 54 9.41 -0.63 -9.88
C TYR A 54 9.46 -1.07 -8.41
N ARG A 55 8.29 -1.42 -7.88
CA ARG A 55 8.12 -2.06 -6.58
C ARG A 55 7.31 -3.33 -6.75
N HIS A 56 7.87 -4.45 -6.30
CA HIS A 56 7.16 -5.73 -6.23
C HIS A 56 6.60 -5.99 -4.84
N ARG A 57 7.23 -5.40 -3.82
CA ARG A 57 6.90 -5.61 -2.41
C ARG A 57 7.00 -4.30 -1.67
N VAL A 58 5.97 -3.99 -0.89
CA VAL A 58 5.90 -2.75 -0.10
C VAL A 58 5.37 -3.05 1.28
N THR A 59 5.79 -2.24 2.26
CA THR A 59 5.23 -2.28 3.61
C THR A 59 4.67 -0.91 3.93
N ALA A 60 3.41 -0.86 4.37
CA ALA A 60 2.71 0.37 4.72
C ALA A 60 2.00 0.21 6.05
N THR A 61 1.85 1.31 6.79
CA THR A 61 1.02 1.34 8.00
C THR A 61 -0.29 2.04 7.68
N VAL A 62 -1.40 1.32 7.75
CA VAL A 62 -2.74 1.83 7.44
C VAL A 62 -3.62 1.90 8.68
N GLY A 63 -4.53 2.86 8.70
CA GLY A 63 -5.63 2.93 9.67
C GLY A 63 -6.75 1.93 9.37
N SER A 64 -7.83 2.01 10.13
CA SER A 64 -9.04 1.20 9.92
C SER A 64 -9.80 1.53 8.64
N ASP A 65 -9.53 2.70 8.09
CA ASP A 65 -10.00 3.18 6.79
C ASP A 65 -9.15 2.66 5.62
N GLY A 66 -8.07 1.90 5.89
CA GLY A 66 -7.18 1.38 4.85
C GLY A 66 -6.26 2.44 4.24
N VAL A 67 -6.06 3.58 4.92
CA VAL A 67 -5.27 4.71 4.42
C VAL A 67 -4.01 4.95 5.27
N THR A 68 -2.90 5.31 4.63
CA THR A 68 -1.68 5.74 5.32
C THR A 68 -1.79 7.15 5.87
N ALA A 69 -1.13 7.42 7.00
CA ALA A 69 -0.98 8.78 7.51
C ALA A 69 0.04 9.59 6.67
N GLU A 70 1.05 8.90 6.13
CA GLU A 70 2.05 9.47 5.24
C GLU A 70 1.42 9.88 3.90
N ARG A 71 1.84 11.04 3.41
CA ARG A 71 1.32 11.67 2.20
C ARG A 71 2.45 12.12 1.27
N THR A 72 2.17 12.07 -0.02
CA THR A 72 3.00 12.64 -1.08
C THR A 72 3.01 14.17 -0.98
N SER A 73 3.91 14.82 -1.73
CA SER A 73 4.02 16.29 -1.75
C SER A 73 2.75 17.01 -2.23
N ASN A 74 1.92 16.35 -3.04
CA ASN A 74 0.61 16.86 -3.46
C ASN A 74 -0.53 16.53 -2.48
N GLY A 75 -0.23 15.98 -1.30
CA GLY A 75 -1.19 15.76 -0.22
C GLY A 75 -1.96 14.43 -0.26
N GLU A 76 -1.75 13.61 -1.29
CA GLU A 76 -2.40 12.30 -1.39
C GLU A 76 -1.74 11.26 -0.48
N PRO A 77 -2.49 10.31 0.12
CA PRO A 77 -1.90 9.22 0.89
C PRO A 77 -0.92 8.39 0.06
N HIS A 78 0.17 7.94 0.69
CA HIS A 78 1.09 6.99 0.06
C HIS A 78 0.41 5.67 -0.29
N MET A 79 -0.54 5.19 0.51
CA MET A 79 -1.35 4.03 0.17
C MET A 79 -2.80 4.24 0.58
N ARG A 80 -3.72 3.83 -0.30
CA ARG A 80 -5.15 3.70 -0.04
C ARG A 80 -5.62 2.34 -0.55
N ILE A 81 -6.19 1.55 0.34
CA ILE A 81 -6.82 0.27 0.02
C ILE A 81 -8.28 0.51 -0.35
N GLU A 82 -8.77 -0.18 -1.38
CA GLU A 82 -10.19 -0.25 -1.70
C GLU A 82 -10.83 -1.32 -0.78
N LEU A 83 -11.58 -0.88 0.24
CA LEU A 83 -12.21 -1.73 1.26
C LEU A 83 -13.64 -2.15 0.90
#